data_AF-A0A7V9TDJ1-F1
#
_entry.id   AF-A0A7V9TDJ1-F1
#
_cell.length_a   1.000
_cell.length_b   1.000
_cell.length_c   1.000
_cell.angle_alpha   90.00
_cell.angle_beta   90.00
_cell.angle_gamma   90.00
#
_symmetry.space_group_name_H-M   'P 1'
#
loop_
_entity.id
_entity.type
_entity.pdbx_description
1 polymer ?
#
loop_
_entity_poly.entity_id
_entity_poly.type
_entity_poly.pdbx_seq_one_letter_code
_entity_poly.pdbx_strand_id
1 'polypeptide(L)'
;MISTSLAKISEVFTERGFSAAEAEAAATSSWLEMRAGANSLPLTAPLDDERSTNFVLSLGKLIVNSNPSDADVEIDGIKLQDKTNFAKWVRPGKHRLRLSKAEHETLEEEFEIKEGKKTQLEKNLPRKNQ
;
A
#
# COMPACT_ATOMS: atom_id res chain seq x y z
N MET A 1 -13.69 -15.91 -14.45
CA MET A 1 -12.44 -16.18 -15.18
C MET A 1 -11.46 -15.08 -14.84
N ILE A 2 -10.70 -15.25 -13.75
CA ILE A 2 -9.68 -14.30 -13.22
C ILE A 2 -8.34 -15.04 -13.01
N SER A 3 -8.22 -16.28 -13.51
CA SER A 3 -7.15 -17.20 -13.11
C SER A 3 -5.78 -16.91 -13.72
N THR A 4 -5.72 -16.20 -14.86
CA THR A 4 -4.45 -16.05 -15.58
C THR A 4 -3.59 -14.93 -15.01
N SER A 5 -4.18 -13.78 -14.69
CA SER A 5 -3.46 -12.64 -14.10
C SER A 5 -3.00 -12.95 -12.67
N LEU A 6 -3.82 -13.61 -11.84
CA LEU A 6 -3.43 -13.98 -10.49
C LEU A 6 -2.18 -14.89 -10.47
N ALA A 7 -2.13 -15.87 -11.36
CA ALA A 7 -0.98 -16.77 -11.49
C ALA A 7 0.31 -15.99 -11.79
N LYS A 8 0.23 -15.06 -12.74
CA LYS A 8 1.37 -14.22 -13.14
C LYS A 8 1.80 -13.24 -12.06
N ILE A 9 0.83 -12.64 -11.35
CA ILE A 9 1.10 -11.79 -10.19
C ILE A 9 1.83 -12.59 -9.11
N SER A 10 1.35 -13.79 -8.79
CA SER A 10 1.95 -14.66 -7.77
C SER A 10 3.37 -15.12 -8.13
N GLU A 11 3.63 -15.40 -9.41
CA GLU A 11 4.94 -15.79 -9.92
C GLU A 11 5.97 -14.67 -9.72
N VAL A 12 5.68 -13.46 -10.22
CA VAL A 12 6.58 -12.32 -10.10
C VAL A 12 6.77 -11.88 -8.64
N PHE A 13 5.72 -11.97 -7.83
CA PHE A 13 5.83 -11.70 -6.39
C PHE A 13 6.76 -12.70 -5.71
N THR A 14 6.67 -13.98 -6.07
CA THR A 14 7.58 -15.02 -5.58
C THR A 14 9.02 -14.74 -6.00
N GLU A 15 9.26 -14.32 -7.25
CA GLU A 15 10.60 -13.90 -7.70
C GLU A 15 11.15 -12.70 -6.92
N ARG A 16 10.27 -11.79 -6.49
CA ARG A 16 10.62 -10.63 -5.67
C ARG A 16 10.76 -10.96 -4.17
N GLY A 17 10.54 -12.21 -3.77
CA GLY A 17 10.64 -12.68 -2.39
C GLY A 17 9.41 -12.41 -1.52
N PHE A 18 8.24 -12.21 -2.15
CA PHE A 18 6.93 -12.16 -1.49
C PHE A 18 6.25 -13.54 -1.55
N SER A 19 5.38 -13.82 -0.59
CA SER A 19 4.61 -15.08 -0.56
C SER A 19 3.39 -15.00 -1.47
N ALA A 20 2.91 -16.15 -1.96
CA ALA A 20 1.68 -16.24 -2.77
C ALA A 20 0.48 -15.54 -2.09
N ALA A 21 0.33 -15.69 -0.78
CA ALA A 21 -0.72 -15.00 -0.01
C ALA A 21 -0.62 -13.46 -0.08
N GLU A 22 0.58 -12.89 -0.16
CA GLU A 22 0.77 -11.44 -0.30
C GLU A 22 0.39 -10.97 -1.70
N ALA A 23 0.68 -11.79 -2.72
CA ALA A 23 0.31 -11.56 -4.11
C ALA A 23 -1.22 -11.64 -4.29
N GLU A 24 -1.85 -12.62 -3.68
CA GLU A 24 -3.31 -12.78 -3.68
C GLU A 24 -4.00 -11.66 -2.91
N ALA A 25 -3.46 -11.23 -1.77
CA ALA A 25 -3.96 -10.08 -1.04
C ALA A 25 -3.83 -8.79 -1.89
N ALA A 26 -2.69 -8.59 -2.56
CA ALA A 26 -2.51 -7.47 -3.48
C ALA A 26 -3.54 -7.48 -4.60
N ALA A 27 -3.74 -8.64 -5.24
CA ALA A 27 -4.71 -8.81 -6.32
C ALA A 27 -6.16 -8.62 -5.84
N THR A 28 -6.51 -9.14 -4.66
CA THR A 28 -7.85 -9.06 -4.07
C THR A 28 -8.18 -7.62 -3.63
N SER A 29 -7.25 -6.94 -2.95
CA SER A 29 -7.41 -5.53 -2.57
C SER A 29 -7.46 -4.63 -3.79
N SER A 30 -6.63 -4.89 -4.81
CA SER A 30 -6.66 -4.15 -6.07
C SER A 30 -7.97 -4.37 -6.82
N TRP A 31 -8.51 -5.60 -6.82
CA TRP A 31 -9.80 -5.91 -7.40
C TRP A 31 -10.95 -5.17 -6.71
N LEU A 32 -10.90 -5.07 -5.37
CA LEU A 32 -11.86 -4.30 -4.59
C LEU A 32 -11.72 -2.78 -4.87
N GLU A 33 -10.51 -2.23 -4.89
CA GLU A 33 -10.27 -0.81 -5.21
C GLU A 33 -10.70 -0.45 -6.64
N MET A 34 -10.44 -1.31 -7.62
CA MET A 34 -10.84 -1.07 -9.02
C MET A 34 -12.36 -1.06 -9.21
N ARG A 35 -13.11 -1.74 -8.33
CA ARG A 35 -14.57 -1.81 -8.39
C ARG A 35 -15.29 -0.86 -7.43
N ALA A 36 -14.64 -0.45 -6.33
CA ALA A 36 -15.22 0.40 -5.29
C ALA A 36 -14.65 1.84 -5.25
N GLY A 37 -13.53 2.13 -5.92
CA GLY A 37 -12.84 3.43 -5.88
C GLY A 37 -13.22 4.40 -7.00
N ALA A 38 -12.95 5.70 -6.79
CA ALA A 38 -13.28 6.83 -7.68
C ALA A 38 -12.64 6.78 -9.09
N ASN A 39 -11.69 5.87 -9.33
CA ASN A 39 -11.08 5.61 -10.64
C ASN A 39 -11.52 4.24 -11.17
N SER A 40 -12.81 3.95 -11.04
CA SER A 40 -13.42 2.67 -11.38
C SER A 40 -13.26 2.40 -12.87
N LEU A 41 -12.69 1.23 -13.23
CA LEU A 41 -12.82 0.76 -14.61
C LEU A 41 -14.31 0.58 -14.87
N PRO A 42 -14.86 1.12 -15.98
CA PRO A 42 -16.24 0.86 -16.31
C PRO A 42 -16.43 -0.66 -16.42
N LEU A 43 -17.55 -1.19 -15.91
CA LEU A 43 -17.87 -2.62 -15.95
C LEU A 43 -17.77 -3.24 -17.36
N THR A 44 -17.73 -2.39 -18.38
CA THR A 44 -17.65 -2.69 -19.81
C THR A 44 -16.24 -2.63 -20.39
N ALA A 45 -15.23 -2.09 -19.68
CA ALA A 45 -13.86 -2.16 -20.14
C ALA A 45 -13.42 -3.63 -20.12
N PRO A 46 -12.85 -4.16 -21.23
CA PRO A 46 -12.19 -5.46 -21.15
C PRO A 46 -11.14 -5.34 -20.06
N LEU A 47 -11.19 -6.27 -19.10
CA LEU A 47 -10.11 -6.48 -18.15
C LEU A 47 -8.92 -6.92 -19.01
N ASP A 48 -8.16 -5.95 -19.51
CA ASP A 48 -6.89 -6.21 -20.13
C ASP A 48 -6.01 -6.77 -19.01
N ASP A 49 -5.94 -8.10 -19.00
CA ASP A 49 -5.34 -8.93 -17.96
C ASP A 49 -3.88 -8.50 -17.76
N GLU A 50 -3.24 -8.08 -18.84
CA GLU A 50 -1.87 -7.57 -18.88
C GLU A 50 -1.73 -6.20 -18.21
N ARG A 51 -2.61 -5.22 -18.49
CA ARG A 51 -2.61 -3.94 -17.75
C ARG A 51 -2.87 -4.11 -16.26
N SER A 52 -3.84 -4.96 -15.90
CA SER A 52 -4.21 -5.16 -14.50
C SER A 52 -3.08 -5.86 -13.74
N THR A 53 -2.47 -6.85 -14.38
CA THR A 53 -1.26 -7.51 -13.87
C THR A 53 -0.12 -6.51 -13.72
N ASN A 54 0.22 -5.77 -14.78
CA ASN A 54 1.31 -4.80 -14.73
C ASN A 54 1.06 -3.70 -13.70
N PHE A 55 -0.20 -3.29 -13.50
CA PHE A 55 -0.58 -2.37 -12.45
C PHE A 55 -0.27 -2.94 -11.05
N VAL A 56 -0.76 -4.14 -10.73
CA VAL A 56 -0.49 -4.81 -9.42
C VAL A 56 1.00 -5.09 -9.24
N LEU A 57 1.70 -5.48 -10.30
CA LEU A 57 3.14 -5.69 -10.30
C LEU A 57 3.94 -4.40 -10.15
N SER A 58 3.43 -3.27 -10.61
CA SER A 58 4.10 -1.99 -10.43
C SER A 58 3.90 -1.45 -9.00
N LEU A 59 2.90 -1.91 -8.25
CA LEU A 59 2.72 -1.51 -6.85
C LEU A 59 3.92 -1.88 -5.98
N GLY A 60 4.21 -1.03 -5.00
CA GLY A 60 5.16 -1.31 -3.92
C GLY A 60 4.41 -1.61 -2.62
N LYS A 61 4.98 -2.50 -1.80
CA LYS A 61 4.43 -2.83 -0.49
C LYS A 61 4.93 -1.79 0.52
N LEU A 62 4.04 -0.99 1.08
CA LEU A 62 4.37 -0.06 2.16
C LEU A 62 3.92 -0.65 3.50
N ILE A 63 4.85 -0.73 4.43
CA ILE A 63 4.62 -1.19 5.80
C ILE A 63 5.00 -0.03 6.71
N VAL A 64 4.02 0.54 7.43
CA VAL A 64 4.28 1.64 8.35
C VAL A 64 4.03 1.15 9.76
N ASN A 65 5.10 1.05 10.55
CA ASN A 65 5.05 0.71 11.96
C ASN A 65 5.35 1.97 12.78
N SER A 66 4.62 2.16 13.87
CA SER A 66 4.99 3.20 14.83
C SER A 66 4.88 2.76 16.26
N ASN A 67 5.78 3.30 17.06
CA ASN A 67 5.81 3.13 18.49
C ASN A 67 5.64 4.51 19.17
N PRO A 68 4.61 4.72 19.99
CA PRO A 68 3.53 3.79 20.34
C PRO A 68 2.54 3.54 19.19
N SER A 69 2.09 2.29 19.03
CA SER A 69 1.01 1.90 18.11
C SER A 69 -0.22 2.76 18.39
N ASP A 70 -1.09 2.99 17.40
CA ASP A 70 -2.24 3.93 17.49
C ASP A 70 -1.90 5.39 17.11
N ALA A 71 -0.92 5.62 16.23
CA ALA A 71 -0.76 6.92 15.59
C ALA A 71 -1.60 6.99 14.30
N ASP A 72 -2.16 8.16 14.06
CA ASP A 72 -2.91 8.52 12.87
C ASP A 72 -1.94 8.68 11.69
N VAL A 73 -2.31 8.09 10.54
CA VAL A 73 -1.45 8.01 9.36
C VAL A 73 -2.10 8.76 8.22
N GLU A 74 -1.38 9.72 7.68
CA GLU A 74 -1.76 10.51 6.52
C GLU A 74 -0.70 10.28 5.42
N ILE A 75 -1.14 9.89 4.21
CA ILE A 75 -0.27 9.69 3.05
C ILE A 75 -0.71 10.65 1.96
N ASP A 76 0.20 11.48 1.45
CA ASP A 76 -0.08 12.46 0.39
C ASP A 76 -1.19 13.47 0.77
N GLY A 77 -1.32 13.77 2.07
CA GLY A 77 -2.40 14.59 2.62
C GLY A 77 -3.74 13.85 2.76
N ILE A 78 -3.79 12.55 2.44
CA ILE A 78 -4.96 11.70 2.63
C ILE A 78 -4.83 10.95 3.95
N LYS A 79 -5.67 11.35 4.89
CA LYS A 79 -5.77 10.72 6.22
C LYS A 79 -6.41 9.34 6.11
N LEU A 80 -5.69 8.30 6.49
CA LEU A 80 -6.18 6.92 6.48
C LEU A 80 -7.04 6.67 7.73
N GLN A 81 -8.07 5.83 7.59
CA GLN A 81 -8.81 5.33 8.76
C GLN A 81 -7.99 4.31 9.56
N ASP A 82 -7.11 3.58 8.87
CA ASP A 82 -6.18 2.63 9.48
C ASP A 82 -5.06 3.37 10.23
N LYS A 83 -4.84 2.98 11.48
CA LYS A 83 -3.74 3.48 12.30
C LYS A 83 -2.42 2.77 11.96
N THR A 84 -1.33 3.24 12.53
CA THR A 84 -0.01 2.62 12.37
C THR A 84 0.02 1.13 12.72
N ASN A 85 0.96 0.41 12.10
CA ASN A 85 1.07 -1.05 11.97
C ASN A 85 0.16 -1.65 10.90
N PHE A 86 0.04 -0.96 9.76
CA PHE A 86 -0.66 -1.48 8.59
C PHE A 86 0.33 -1.76 7.45
N ALA A 87 -0.07 -2.66 6.56
CA ALA A 87 0.61 -2.94 5.32
C ALA A 87 -0.36 -2.70 4.16
N LYS A 88 -0.02 -1.78 3.26
CA LYS A 88 -0.84 -1.48 2.08
C LYS A 88 0.00 -1.46 0.81
N TRP A 89 -0.63 -1.82 -0.30
CA TRP A 89 -0.05 -1.69 -1.63
C TRP A 89 -0.31 -0.28 -2.14
N VAL A 90 0.77 0.42 -2.48
CA VAL A 90 0.71 1.81 -2.92
C VAL A 90 1.48 1.95 -4.22
N ARG A 91 1.07 2.89 -5.06
CA ARG A 91 1.77 3.15 -6.32
C ARG A 91 3.22 3.56 -6.06
N PRO A 92 4.16 3.10 -6.89
CA PRO A 92 5.55 3.53 -6.79
C PRO A 92 5.64 5.03 -7.11
N GLY A 93 6.57 5.71 -6.47
CA GLY A 93 6.71 7.15 -6.56
C GLY A 93 7.08 7.79 -5.22
N LYS A 94 7.20 9.11 -5.24
CA LYS A 94 7.42 9.91 -4.03
C LYS A 94 6.09 10.10 -3.32
N HIS A 95 6.07 9.72 -2.05
CA HIS A 95 4.92 9.91 -1.18
C HIS A 95 5.37 10.64 0.08
N ARG A 96 4.48 11.42 0.65
CA ARG A 96 4.69 12.10 1.93
C ARG A 96 3.88 11.39 2.99
N LEU A 97 4.57 10.77 3.94
CA LEU A 97 3.97 10.17 5.13
C LEU A 97 3.91 11.23 6.22
N ARG A 98 2.75 11.38 6.83
CA ARG A 98 2.57 12.20 8.02
C ARG A 98 1.92 11.36 9.10
N LEU A 99 2.63 11.25 10.20
CA LEU A 99 2.19 10.54 11.39
C LEU A 99 1.83 11.57 12.43
N SER A 100 0.64 11.45 13.00
CA SER A 100 0.18 12.36 14.03
C SER A 100 -0.52 11.58 15.12
N LYS A 101 -0.28 11.91 16.38
CA LYS A 101 -0.95 11.22 17.49
C LYS A 101 -1.33 12.21 18.57
N ALA A 102 -2.50 11.99 19.16
CA ALA A 102 -2.93 12.77 20.31
C ALA A 102 -1.87 12.66 21.42
N GLU A 103 -1.51 13.80 22.03
CA GLU A 103 -0.47 13.91 23.07
C GLU A 103 0.98 13.62 22.62
N HIS A 104 1.24 13.50 21.31
CA HIS A 104 2.58 13.26 20.75
C HIS A 104 2.92 14.28 19.65
N GLU A 105 4.19 14.27 19.24
CA GLU A 105 4.67 15.13 18.15
C GLU A 105 4.19 14.61 16.78
N THR A 106 3.91 15.52 15.84
CA THR A 106 3.60 15.13 14.47
C THR A 106 4.89 14.92 13.69
N LEU A 107 5.09 13.72 13.16
CA LEU A 107 6.24 13.38 12.34
C LEU A 107 5.85 13.42 10.87
N GLU A 108 6.70 13.99 10.04
CA GLU A 108 6.48 14.06 8.61
C GLU A 108 7.73 13.63 7.88
N GLU A 109 7.57 12.70 6.94
CA GLU A 109 8.68 12.15 6.19
C GLU A 109 8.30 11.88 4.74
N GLU A 110 9.19 12.29 3.84
CA GLU A 110 9.10 11.96 2.43
C GLU A 110 9.85 10.66 2.17
N PHE A 111 9.18 9.72 1.49
CA PHE A 111 9.75 8.43 1.16
C PHE A 111 9.42 8.07 -0.29
N GLU A 112 10.31 7.31 -0.90
CA GLU A 112 10.13 6.84 -2.27
C GLU A 112 9.80 5.35 -2.25
N ILE A 113 8.61 5.02 -2.74
CA ILE A 113 8.18 3.63 -2.91
C ILE A 113 8.68 3.15 -4.26
N LYS A 114 9.43 2.05 -4.25
CA LYS A 114 9.88 1.38 -5.47
C LYS A 114 8.93 0.24 -5.84
N GLU A 115 8.67 0.11 -7.14
CA GLU A 115 7.83 -0.95 -7.67
C GLU A 115 8.41 -2.32 -7.31
N GLY A 116 7.55 -3.24 -6.88
CA GLY A 116 7.98 -4.59 -6.52
C GLY A 116 8.95 -4.67 -5.34
N LYS A 117 9.05 -3.62 -4.53
CA LYS A 117 9.84 -3.64 -3.28
C LYS A 117 8.95 -3.42 -2.08
N LYS A 118 9.37 -4.01 -0.96
CA LYS A 118 8.82 -3.73 0.35
C LYS A 118 9.57 -2.56 0.97
N THR A 119 8.83 -1.52 1.33
CA THR A 119 9.31 -0.35 2.03
C THR A 119 8.74 -0.40 3.43
N GLN A 120 9.59 -0.63 4.41
CA GLN A 120 9.20 -0.64 5.82
C GLN A 120 9.70 0.64 6.47
N LEU A 121 8.76 1.41 7.02
CA LEU A 121 9.03 2.62 7.79
C LEU A 121 8.71 2.33 9.24
N GLU A 122 9.72 2.44 10.10
CA GLU A 122 9.56 2.32 11.54
C GLU A 122 9.80 3.69 12.16
N LYS A 123 8.76 4.21 12.84
CA LYS A 123 8.79 5.55 13.41
C LYS A 123 8.51 5.51 14.90
N ASN A 124 9.35 6.17 15.67
CA ASN A 124 9.14 6.35 17.09
C ASN A 124 8.63 7.77 17.30
N LEU A 125 7.43 7.90 17.86
CA LEU A 125 6.81 9.18 18.18
C LEU A 125 7.06 9.45 19.67
N PRO A 126 7.99 10.34 20.04
CA PRO A 126 8.14 10.74 21.42
C PRO A 126 6.90 11.51 21.88
N ARG A 127 6.58 11.37 23.17
CA ARG A 127 5.56 12.22 23.82
C ARG A 127 5.99 13.67 23.73
N LYS A 128 5.03 14.55 23.49
CA LYS A 128 5.27 15.99 23.50
C LYS A 128 5.45 16.40 24.97
N ASN A 129 6.69 16.45 25.44
CA ASN A 129 6.98 16.81 26.82
C ASN A 129 6.78 18.32 26.97
N GLN A 130 5.66 18.71 27.59
CA GLN A 130 5.35 20.08 27.97
C GLN A 130 5.89 20.38 29.37
#